data_AF-A0A448WXG9-F1
#
_entry.id   AF-A0A448WXG9-F1
#
_cell.length_a   1.000
_cell.length_b   1.000
_cell.length_c   1.000
_cell.angle_alpha   90.00
_cell.angle_beta   90.00
_cell.angle_gamma   90.00
#
_symmetry.space_group_name_H-M   'P 1'
#
loop_
_entity.id
_entity.type
_entity.pdbx_description
1 polymer ?
#
loop_
_entity_poly.entity_id
_entity_poly.type
_entity_poly.pdbx_seq_one_letter_code
_entity_poly.pdbx_strand_id
1 'polypeptide(L)'
;MYLFVLCKDSLKLSSIRTIFRGLSGSNSTAPRYTADVHTNLSRNAYFGVVGDKVISQFESLLNTSGYREAVLTDPEDIQPFNIDWTRKFRGNCRTFFYIVSF
;
A
#
# COMPACT_ATOMS: atom_id res chain seq x y z
N MET A 1 -17.67 3.23 -6.80
CA MET A 1 -17.19 4.43 -6.09
C MET A 1 -15.70 4.24 -5.89
N TYR A 2 -14.91 4.93 -6.70
CA TYR A 2 -13.49 4.66 -6.92
C TYR A 2 -12.64 5.43 -5.90
N LEU A 3 -11.66 4.76 -5.27
CA LEU A 3 -10.56 5.43 -4.60
C LEU A 3 -9.26 4.99 -5.27
N PHE A 4 -8.94 5.66 -6.38
CA PHE A 4 -7.58 5.75 -6.87
C PHE A 4 -6.89 6.85 -6.08
N VAL A 5 -5.95 6.48 -5.21
CA VAL A 5 -5.04 7.48 -4.64
C VAL A 5 -3.97 7.74 -5.69
N LEU A 6 -4.28 8.65 -6.62
CA LEU A 6 -3.26 9.31 -7.44
C LEU A 6 -2.49 10.26 -6.51
N CYS A 7 -1.33 9.81 -6.04
CA CYS A 7 -0.33 10.73 -5.51
C CYS A 7 0.24 11.50 -6.71
N LYS A 8 -0.33 12.68 -6.96
CA LYS A 8 0.07 13.62 -8.00
C LYS A 8 1.33 14.37 -7.57
N ASP A 9 2.44 13.65 -7.39
CA ASP A 9 3.75 14.27 -7.34
C ASP A 9 4.76 13.37 -8.05
N SER A 10 5.33 13.95 -9.12
CA SER A 10 6.35 13.35 -9.96
C SER A 10 7.63 13.10 -9.16
N LEU A 11 7.63 12.02 -8.38
CA LEU A 11 8.81 11.54 -7.69
C LEU A 11 9.33 10.35 -8.49
N LYS A 12 10.45 10.58 -9.19
CA LYS A 12 11.26 9.51 -9.79
C LYS A 12 11.41 8.36 -8.77
N LEU A 13 11.29 7.10 -9.19
CA LEU A 13 11.41 5.93 -8.31
C LEU A 13 12.69 5.95 -7.44
N SER A 14 13.77 6.56 -7.93
CA SER A 14 15.02 6.77 -7.17
C SER A 14 14.87 7.77 -6.01
N SER A 15 13.96 8.74 -6.11
CA SER A 15 13.67 9.74 -5.07
C SER A 15 12.72 9.23 -3.98
N ILE A 16 11.81 8.31 -4.29
CA ILE A 16 10.88 7.73 -3.28
C ILE A 16 11.66 6.97 -2.20
N ARG A 17 12.71 6.21 -2.58
CA ARG A 17 13.60 5.51 -1.64
C ARG A 17 14.41 6.46 -0.74
N THR A 18 14.64 7.69 -1.19
CA THR A 18 15.48 8.68 -0.48
C THR A 18 14.66 9.53 0.48
N ILE A 19 13.43 9.90 0.13
CA ILE A 19 12.55 10.75 0.97
C ILE A 19 12.16 10.03 2.27
N PHE A 20 11.89 8.72 2.23
CA PHE A 20 11.52 7.95 3.42
C PHE A 20 12.69 7.66 4.38
N ARG A 21 13.95 7.75 3.93
CA ARG A 21 15.14 7.54 4.78
C ARG A 21 15.56 8.77 5.60
N GLY A 22 14.99 9.94 5.31
CA GLY A 22 15.39 11.22 5.94
C GLY A 22 14.62 11.62 7.22
N LEU A 23 13.59 10.87 7.62
CA LEU A 23 12.79 11.16 8.81
C LEU A 23 13.10 10.18 9.94
N SER A 24 14.36 10.10 10.37
CA SER A 24 14.73 9.49 11.65
C SER A 24 14.36 10.42 12.80
N GLY A 25 13.06 10.55 13.06
CA GLY A 25 12.51 11.08 14.30
C GLY A 25 12.29 9.94 15.29
N SER A 26 12.98 10.05 16.43
CA SER A 26 12.99 9.22 17.64
C SER A 26 11.97 8.06 17.78
N ASN A 27 12.51 6.88 18.11
CA ASN A 27 11.87 5.71 18.75
C ASN A 27 10.33 5.75 18.83
N SER A 28 9.66 5.35 17.76
CA SER A 28 8.25 4.99 17.81
C SER A 28 8.09 3.59 17.26
N THR A 29 7.80 2.63 18.14
CA THR A 29 7.30 1.31 17.76
C THR A 29 6.13 1.51 16.80
N ALA A 30 6.15 0.84 15.64
CA ALA A 30 5.08 0.95 14.66
C ALA A 30 3.71 0.78 15.35
N PRO A 31 2.70 1.62 15.00
CA PRO A 31 1.39 1.55 15.64
C PRO A 31 0.82 0.12 15.52
N ARG A 32 0.08 -0.33 16.54
CA ARG A 32 -0.64 -1.60 16.48
C ARG A 32 -1.65 -1.57 15.34
N TYR A 33 -2.00 -2.73 14.78
CA TYR A 33 -3.05 -2.77 13.77
C TYR A 33 -4.36 -2.27 14.35
N THR A 34 -5.09 -1.46 13.58
CA THR A 34 -6.36 -0.89 14.04
C THR A 34 -7.39 -1.98 14.35
N ALA A 35 -7.32 -3.12 13.65
CA ALA A 35 -8.15 -4.30 13.91
C ALA A 35 -7.86 -4.95 15.29
N ASP A 36 -6.61 -4.89 15.76
CA ASP A 36 -6.24 -5.47 17.07
C ASP A 36 -6.74 -4.59 18.23
N VAL A 37 -6.82 -3.27 18.00
CA VAL A 37 -7.29 -2.30 19.00
C VAL A 37 -8.82 -2.29 19.08
N HIS A 38 -9.50 -2.51 17.96
CA HIS A 38 -10.96 -2.48 17.86
C HIS A 38 -11.49 -3.87 17.52
N THR A 39 -11.79 -4.68 18.54
CA THR A 39 -12.29 -6.05 18.39
C THR A 39 -13.62 -6.15 17.63
N ASN A 40 -14.41 -5.07 17.62
CA ASN A 40 -15.68 -5.00 16.88
C ASN A 40 -15.50 -4.70 15.38
N LEU A 41 -14.28 -4.39 14.95
CA LEU A 41 -13.96 -4.03 13.57
C LEU A 41 -13.43 -5.27 12.84
N SER A 42 -14.33 -6.02 12.20
CA SER A 42 -13.97 -7.14 11.34
C SER A 42 -14.10 -6.78 9.85
N ARG A 43 -13.29 -7.42 9.00
CA ARG A 43 -13.44 -7.33 7.55
C ARG A 43 -14.79 -7.90 7.18
N ASN A 44 -15.54 -7.16 6.36
CA ASN A 44 -16.82 -7.63 5.86
C ASN A 44 -16.63 -8.89 5.00
N ALA A 45 -17.39 -9.95 5.31
CA ALA A 45 -17.29 -11.27 4.68
C ALA A 45 -17.66 -11.29 3.20
N TYR A 46 -18.38 -10.28 2.69
CA TYR A 46 -18.69 -10.16 1.26
C TYR A 46 -17.45 -9.82 0.41
N PHE A 47 -16.34 -9.42 1.03
CA PHE A 47 -15.09 -9.15 0.32
C PHE A 47 -14.19 -10.38 0.30
N GLY A 48 -13.85 -10.85 -0.91
CA GLY A 48 -12.85 -11.88 -1.12
C GLY A 48 -11.47 -11.48 -0.60
N VAL A 49 -10.65 -12.49 -0.31
CA VAL A 49 -9.22 -12.33 -0.04
C VAL A 49 -8.48 -12.34 -1.37
N VAL A 50 -7.57 -11.40 -1.56
CA VAL A 50 -6.70 -11.36 -2.74
C VAL A 50 -5.72 -12.53 -2.63
N GLY A 51 -5.80 -13.46 -3.58
CA GLY A 51 -4.85 -14.57 -3.71
C GLY A 51 -3.98 -14.42 -4.97
N ASP A 52 -3.00 -15.31 -5.09
CA ASP A 52 -1.94 -15.22 -6.11
C ASP A 52 -2.48 -15.15 -7.54
N LYS A 53 -3.56 -15.90 -7.83
CA LYS A 53 -4.23 -15.86 -9.14
C LYS A 53 -4.69 -14.46 -9.51
N VAL A 54 -5.26 -13.73 -8.56
CA VAL A 54 -5.76 -12.37 -8.76
C VAL A 54 -4.58 -11.41 -8.96
N ILE A 55 -3.50 -11.60 -8.19
CA ILE A 55 -2.26 -10.81 -8.33
C ILE A 55 -1.69 -10.99 -9.75
N SER A 56 -1.53 -12.23 -10.23
CA SER A 56 -1.03 -12.49 -11.58
C SER A 56 -1.95 -11.96 -12.68
N GLN A 57 -3.27 -11.99 -12.48
CA GLN A 57 -4.22 -11.37 -13.41
C GLN A 57 -4.00 -9.85 -13.50
N PHE A 58 -3.84 -9.17 -12.36
CA PHE A 58 -3.56 -7.74 -12.34
C PHE A 58 -2.18 -7.41 -12.88
N GLU A 59 -1.15 -8.20 -12.57
CA GLU A 59 0.19 -8.05 -13.16
C GLU A 59 0.13 -8.14 -14.69
N SER A 60 -0.59 -9.12 -15.24
CA SER A 60 -0.78 -9.24 -16.68
C SER A 60 -1.46 -8.02 -17.28
N LEU A 61 -2.54 -7.53 -16.65
CA LEU A 61 -3.29 -6.36 -17.13
C LEU A 61 -2.44 -5.07 -17.08
N LEU A 62 -1.68 -4.88 -16.00
CA LEU A 62 -0.84 -3.70 -15.80
C LEU A 62 0.38 -3.70 -16.74
N ASN A 63 0.95 -4.88 -17.00
CA ASN A 63 2.02 -5.02 -17.99
C ASN A 63 1.54 -4.73 -19.42
N THR A 64 0.34 -5.16 -19.80
CA THR A 64 -0.24 -4.84 -21.12
C THR A 64 -0.46 -3.33 -21.30
N SER A 65 -0.78 -2.62 -20.22
CA SER A 65 -0.99 -1.17 -20.23
C SER A 65 0.29 -0.34 -20.06
N GLY A 66 1.47 -0.99 -20.05
CA GLY A 66 2.77 -0.32 -20.02
C GLY A 66 3.26 0.05 -18.63
N TYR A 67 2.53 -0.29 -17.56
CA TYR A 67 2.94 -0.06 -16.18
C TYR A 67 3.73 -1.24 -15.64
N ARG A 68 5.03 -1.28 -15.95
CA ARG A 68 5.96 -2.24 -15.35
C ARG A 68 6.13 -1.95 -13.85
N GLU A 69 6.20 -3.01 -13.05
CA GLU A 69 6.44 -2.97 -11.59
C GLU A 69 5.30 -2.34 -10.75
N ALA A 70 4.10 -2.19 -11.31
CA ALA A 70 2.94 -1.56 -10.66
C ALA A 70 2.34 -2.33 -9.46
N VAL A 71 2.92 -3.46 -9.06
CA VAL A 71 2.40 -4.36 -8.02
C VAL A 71 3.45 -4.51 -6.93
N LEU A 72 3.13 -4.05 -5.72
CA LEU A 72 3.95 -4.27 -4.53
C LEU A 72 3.34 -5.39 -3.70
N THR A 73 4.13 -6.44 -3.46
CA THR A 73 3.80 -7.59 -2.61
C THR A 73 4.72 -7.69 -1.39
N ASP A 74 5.86 -7.01 -1.42
CA ASP A 74 6.83 -7.04 -0.34
C ASP A 74 6.29 -6.32 0.92
N PRO A 75 6.24 -7.01 2.08
CA PRO A 75 5.64 -6.44 3.28
C PRO A 75 6.29 -5.14 3.76
N GLU A 76 7.60 -4.98 3.55
CA GLU A 76 8.37 -3.77 3.93
C GLU A 76 8.02 -2.58 3.05
N ASP A 77 7.87 -2.80 1.74
CA ASP A 77 7.49 -1.76 0.78
C ASP A 77 6.02 -1.34 0.94
N ILE A 78 5.17 -2.24 1.46
CA ILE A 78 3.75 -1.95 1.73
C ILE A 78 3.55 -1.20 3.06
N GLN A 79 4.43 -1.37 4.05
CA GLN A 79 4.26 -0.75 5.39
C GLN A 79 3.96 0.76 5.35
N PRO A 80 4.65 1.58 4.54
CA PRO A 80 4.39 3.01 4.47
C PRO A 80 2.96 3.34 4.02
N PHE A 81 2.40 2.53 3.13
CA PHE A 81 1.04 2.72 2.60
C PHE A 81 -0.04 2.20 3.56
N ASN A 82 0.32 1.33 4.51
CA ASN A 82 -0.58 0.85 5.55
C ASN A 82 -0.74 1.84 6.71
N ILE A 83 0.07 2.90 6.79
CA ILE A 83 0.02 3.87 7.88
C ILE A 83 -0.61 5.17 7.37
N ASP A 84 -1.64 5.63 8.08
CA ASP A 84 -2.27 6.92 7.80
C ASP A 84 -1.32 8.09 8.11
N TRP A 85 -1.50 9.25 7.47
CA TRP A 85 -0.66 10.44 7.71
C TRP A 85 -0.61 10.86 9.18
N THR A 86 -1.72 10.69 9.92
CA THR A 86 -1.78 10.97 11.37
C THR A 86 -1.04 9.95 12.23
N ARG A 87 -0.59 8.83 11.65
CA ARG A 87 -0.01 7.65 12.31
C ARG A 87 -0.92 7.01 13.37
N LYS A 88 -2.20 7.40 13.43
CA LYS A 88 -3.19 6.86 14.37
C LYS A 88 -3.75 5.52 13.92
N PHE A 89 -3.89 5.34 12.61
CA PHE A 89 -4.48 4.15 12.01
C PHE A 89 -3.43 3.37 11.23
N ARG A 90 -3.48 2.04 11.37
CA ARG A 90 -2.66 1.10 10.63
C ARG A 90 -3.53 0.01 10.04
N GLY A 91 -3.57 -0.04 8.71
CA GLY A 91 -4.18 -1.09 7.92
C GLY A 91 -3.32 -2.35 7.86
N ASN A 92 -3.86 -3.41 7.26
CA ASN A 92 -3.21 -4.70 7.07
C ASN A 92 -3.34 -5.16 5.61
N CYS A 93 -3.12 -4.24 4.66
CA CYS A 93 -3.08 -4.59 3.25
C CYS A 93 -1.84 -5.44 2.98
N ARG A 94 -2.03 -6.52 2.22
CA ARG A 94 -0.98 -7.46 1.81
C ARG A 94 -0.47 -7.24 0.38
N THR A 95 -1.17 -6.40 -0.38
CA THR A 95 -0.83 -6.10 -1.76
C THR A 95 -1.23 -4.66 -2.04
N PHE A 96 -0.38 -3.95 -2.76
CA PHE A 96 -0.63 -2.57 -3.18
C PHE A 96 -0.43 -2.45 -4.69
N PHE A 97 -1.43 -1.90 -5.37
CA PHE A 97 -1.38 -1.66 -6.82
C PHE A 97 -1.28 -0.16 -7.05
N TYR A 98 -0.32 0.28 -7.87
CA TYR A 98 -0.16 1.69 -8.18
C TYR A 98 -0.05 1.91 -9.68
N ILE A 99 -0.75 2.92 -10.18
CA ILE A 99 -0.75 3.29 -11.60
C ILE A 99 -0.17 4.69 -11.68
N VAL A 100 1.02 4.81 -12.29
CA VAL A 100 1.65 6.11 -12.52
C VAL A 100 1.27 6.58 -13.92
N SER A 101 0.19 7.34 -14.03
CA SER A 101 -0.11 8.03 -15.30
C SER A 101 0.91 9.15 -15.51
N PHE A 102 1.63 9.08 -16.63
CA PHE A 102 2.43 10.20 -17.14
C PHE A 102 1.54 11.26 -17.79
#